data_AF-A0A1D7TSQ1-F1
#
_entry.id   AF-A0A1D7TSQ1-F1
#
_cell.length_a   1.000
_cell.length_b   1.000
_cell.length_c   1.000
_cell.angle_alpha   90.00
_cell.angle_beta   90.00
_cell.angle_gamma   90.00
#
_symmetry.space_group_name_H-M   'P 1'
#
loop_
_entity.id
_entity.type
_entity.pdbx_description
1 polymer ?
#
loop_
_entity_poly.entity_id
_entity_poly.type
_entity_poly.pdbx_seq_one_letter_code
_entity_poly.pdbx_strand_id
1 'polypeptide(L)'
;MYKSRPITQVIYENINYILQREKLTKELLYKEVGHQKIVHDSSANISIQKLEEIAKFLGTNLPDLVTDWRDGSYPDEHEEYDRGYSDGRKDLLKELYNKEVNKIG
;
A
#
# COMPACT_ATOMS: atom_id res chain seq x y z
N MET A 1 -19.54 -12.35 3.11
CA MET A 1 -18.20 -12.90 2.80
C MET A 1 -17.33 -11.72 2.42
N TYR A 2 -16.14 -11.60 3.00
CA TYR A 2 -15.24 -10.48 2.67
C TYR A 2 -14.78 -10.62 1.22
N LYS A 3 -14.83 -9.52 0.46
CA LYS A 3 -14.41 -9.48 -0.94
C LYS A 3 -13.14 -8.66 -1.01
N SER A 4 -12.02 -9.33 -1.29
CA SER A 4 -10.72 -8.68 -1.44
C SER A 4 -10.82 -7.56 -2.49
N ARG A 5 -10.27 -6.39 -2.14
CA ARG A 5 -10.25 -5.22 -3.00
C ARG A 5 -9.03 -5.27 -3.92
N PRO A 6 -9.06 -4.58 -5.08
CA PRO A 6 -7.87 -4.44 -5.91
C PRO A 6 -6.70 -3.87 -5.10
N ILE A 7 -5.52 -4.48 -5.19
CA ILE A 7 -4.35 -4.07 -4.40
C ILE A 7 -3.96 -2.60 -4.64
N THR A 8 -4.17 -2.09 -5.85
CA THR A 8 -3.93 -0.68 -6.19
C THR A 8 -4.88 0.27 -5.45
N GLN A 9 -6.12 -0.17 -5.21
CA GLN A 9 -7.09 0.57 -4.41
C GLN A 9 -6.66 0.58 -2.94
N VAL A 10 -6.25 -0.57 -2.40
CA VAL A 10 -5.72 -0.68 -1.03
C VAL A 10 -4.52 0.25 -0.83
N ILE A 11 -3.55 0.22 -1.75
CA ILE A 11 -2.36 1.07 -1.71
C ILE A 11 -2.74 2.56 -1.76
N TYR A 12 -3.63 2.94 -2.69
CA TYR A 12 -4.12 4.32 -2.80
C TYR A 12 -4.73 4.81 -1.49
N GLU A 13 -5.63 4.02 -0.90
CA GLU A 13 -6.33 4.38 0.32
C GLU A 13 -5.37 4.49 1.51
N ASN A 14 -4.46 3.53 1.67
CA ASN A 14 -3.49 3.50 2.76
C ASN A 14 -2.51 4.67 2.69
N ILE A 15 -1.99 4.99 1.49
CA ILE A 15 -1.11 6.17 1.32
C ILE A 15 -1.86 7.46 1.68
N ASN A 16 -3.08 7.64 1.18
CA ASN A 16 -3.86 8.85 1.45
C ASN A 16 -4.28 8.96 2.92
N TYR A 17 -4.56 7.83 3.58
CA TYR A 17 -4.85 7.79 5.01
C TYR A 17 -3.66 8.32 5.84
N ILE A 18 -2.46 7.79 5.62
CA ILE A 18 -1.27 8.22 6.38
C ILE A 18 -0.98 9.69 6.08
N LEU A 19 -1.04 10.12 4.82
CA LEU A 19 -0.83 11.53 4.46
C LEU A 19 -1.78 12.44 5.25
N GLN A 20 -3.07 12.07 5.34
CA GLN A 20 -4.05 12.84 6.10
C GLN A 20 -3.78 12.81 7.62
N ARG A 21 -3.50 11.63 8.18
CA ARG A 21 -3.24 11.45 9.63
C ARG A 21 -2.03 12.26 10.08
N GLU A 22 -0.94 12.18 9.33
CA GLU A 22 0.33 12.86 9.62
C GLU A 22 0.33 14.33 9.16
N LYS A 23 -0.78 14.82 8.57
CA LYS A 23 -0.90 16.18 7.99
C LYS A 23 0.19 16.49 6.97
N LEU A 24 0.62 15.48 6.21
CA LEU A 24 1.57 15.59 5.13
C LEU A 24 0.84 15.90 3.83
N THR A 25 1.43 16.76 3.00
CA THR A 25 0.85 17.12 1.71
C THR A 25 1.38 16.22 0.59
N LYS A 26 0.60 16.05 -0.48
CA LYS A 26 0.99 15.25 -1.65
C LYS A 26 2.21 15.85 -2.34
N GLU A 27 2.36 17.17 -2.30
CA GLU A 27 3.49 17.90 -2.86
C GLU A 27 4.81 17.57 -2.13
N LEU A 28 4.78 17.37 -0.80
CA LEU A 28 5.95 16.94 -0.03
C LEU A 28 6.38 15.53 -0.46
N LEU A 29 5.41 14.62 -0.62
CA LEU A 29 5.67 13.28 -1.13
C LEU A 29 6.30 13.35 -2.53
N TYR A 30 5.75 14.16 -3.44
CA TYR A 30 6.30 14.29 -4.79
C TYR A 30 7.68 14.91 -4.86
N LYS A 31 8.01 15.78 -3.91
CA LYS A 31 9.36 16.33 -3.80
C LYS A 31 10.37 15.26 -3.40
N GLU A 32 9.98 14.31 -2.55
CA GLU A 32 10.87 13.26 -2.05
C GLU A 32 10.97 12.06 -3.01
N VAL A 33 9.83 11.52 -3.46
CA VAL A 33 9.78 10.25 -4.21
C VAL A 33 9.46 10.43 -5.71
N GLY A 34 9.26 11.68 -6.16
CA GLY A 34 8.79 12.02 -7.50
C GLY A 34 7.28 11.91 -7.65
N HIS A 35 6.74 12.34 -8.79
CA HIS A 35 5.30 12.25 -9.05
C HIS A 35 4.83 10.79 -9.15
N GLN A 36 3.89 10.41 -8.28
CA GLN A 36 3.33 9.07 -8.21
C GLN A 36 1.83 9.09 -8.53
N LYS A 37 1.43 8.51 -9.67
CA LYS A 37 0.02 8.49 -10.11
C LYS A 37 -0.91 7.80 -9.12
N ILE A 38 -0.40 6.78 -8.41
CA ILE A 38 -1.15 6.00 -7.41
C ILE A 38 -1.64 6.82 -6.20
N VAL A 39 -1.20 8.07 -6.06
CA VAL A 39 -1.65 8.97 -4.99
C VAL A 39 -2.95 9.71 -5.39
N HIS A 40 -3.29 9.73 -6.68
CA HIS A 40 -4.48 10.37 -7.23
C HIS A 40 -5.44 9.41 -7.93
N ASP A 41 -4.94 8.28 -8.42
CA ASP A 41 -5.69 7.31 -9.19
C ASP A 41 -5.51 5.91 -8.58
N SER A 42 -6.60 5.36 -8.03
CA SER A 42 -6.63 4.05 -7.38
C SER A 42 -6.45 2.88 -8.36
N SER A 43 -6.50 3.13 -9.67
CA SER A 43 -6.24 2.14 -10.72
C SER A 43 -4.79 2.16 -11.22
N ALA A 44 -3.99 3.13 -10.78
CA ALA A 44 -2.61 3.25 -11.24
C ALA A 44 -1.73 2.15 -10.65
N ASN A 45 -0.81 1.63 -11.48
CA ASN A 45 0.20 0.70 -10.99
C ASN A 45 1.36 1.46 -10.33
N ILE A 46 2.03 0.79 -9.40
CA ILE A 46 3.27 1.26 -8.77
C ILE A 46 4.28 0.10 -8.69
N SER A 47 5.57 0.42 -8.79
CA SER A 47 6.63 -0.57 -8.56
C SER A 47 6.89 -0.74 -7.06
N ILE A 48 7.37 -1.92 -6.67
CA ILE A 48 7.73 -2.18 -5.26
C ILE A 48 8.75 -1.16 -4.75
N GLN A 49 9.81 -0.87 -5.53
CA GLN A 49 10.83 0.11 -5.14
C GLN A 49 10.22 1.48 -4.83
N LYS A 50 9.28 1.96 -5.66
CA LYS A 50 8.59 3.22 -5.38
C LYS A 50 7.67 3.14 -4.18
N LEU A 51 7.04 1.99 -3.95
CA LEU A 51 6.21 1.78 -2.78
C LEU A 51 7.05 1.75 -1.49
N GLU A 52 8.26 1.19 -1.52
CA GLU A 52 9.23 1.21 -0.42
C GLU A 52 9.75 2.63 -0.14
N GLU A 53 10.05 3.41 -1.18
CA GLU A 53 10.42 4.82 -1.05
C GLU A 53 9.28 5.63 -0.39
N ILE A 54 8.03 5.40 -0.81
CA ILE A 54 6.85 6.04 -0.21
C ILE A 54 6.71 5.62 1.26
N ALA A 55 6.83 4.32 1.57
CA ALA A 55 6.74 3.83 2.94
C ALA A 55 7.78 4.51 3.84
N LYS A 56 9.02 4.64 3.35
CA LYS A 56 10.10 5.33 4.05
C LYS A 56 9.78 6.81 4.28
N PHE A 57 9.28 7.52 3.27
CA PHE A 57 8.87 8.92 3.41
C PHE A 57 7.75 9.09 4.44
N LEU A 58 6.76 8.20 4.42
CA LEU A 58 5.61 8.20 5.31
C LEU A 58 5.92 7.71 6.73
N GLY A 59 7.17 7.30 7.02
CA GLY A 59 7.55 6.77 8.33
C GLY A 59 6.89 5.44 8.69
N THR A 60 6.53 4.64 7.69
CA THR A 60 5.84 3.35 7.81
C THR A 60 6.63 2.25 7.09
N ASN A 61 6.04 1.06 6.93
CA ASN A 61 6.62 -0.08 6.25
C ASN A 61 5.73 -0.55 5.07
N LEU A 62 6.31 -1.35 4.18
CA LEU A 62 5.62 -1.82 2.97
C LEU A 62 4.29 -2.55 3.29
N PRO A 63 4.23 -3.43 4.31
CA PRO A 63 3.00 -4.12 4.69
C PRO A 63 1.84 -3.18 5.06
N ASP A 64 2.11 -2.09 5.77
CA ASP A 64 1.08 -1.12 6.15
C ASP A 64 0.42 -0.45 4.92
N LEU A 65 1.17 -0.35 3.81
CA LEU A 65 0.66 0.19 2.55
C LEU A 65 -0.12 -0.83 1.72
N VAL A 66 0.19 -2.13 1.83
CA VAL A 66 -0.44 -3.19 0.99
C VAL A 66 -1.50 -4.00 1.72
N THR A 67 -1.67 -3.78 3.02
CA THR A 67 -2.64 -4.51 3.83
C THR A 67 -4.05 -4.01 3.56
N ASP A 68 -4.93 -4.93 3.19
CA ASP A 68 -6.36 -4.68 3.03
C ASP A 68 -7.03 -4.66 4.42
N TRP A 69 -6.89 -3.53 5.11
CA TRP A 69 -7.51 -3.27 6.41
C TRP A 69 -9.05 -3.38 6.29
N ARG A 70 -9.71 -3.98 7.28
CA ARG A 70 -11.17 -3.90 7.39
C ARG A 70 -11.55 -2.46 7.73
N ASP A 71 -12.75 -2.03 7.33
CA ASP A 71 -13.24 -0.68 7.62
C ASP A 71 -13.07 -0.33 9.11
N GLY A 72 -12.29 0.71 9.39
CA GLY A 72 -11.97 1.16 10.75
C GLY A 72 -10.70 0.53 11.38
N SER A 73 -10.06 -0.42 10.72
CA SER A 73 -8.96 -1.24 11.27
C SER A 73 -7.55 -0.77 10.91
N TYR A 74 -7.40 0.46 10.43
CA TYR A 74 -6.07 1.02 10.20
C TYR A 74 -5.29 0.99 11.54
N PRO A 75 -3.94 0.82 11.60
CA PRO A 75 -3.16 0.32 12.76
C PRO A 75 -3.19 1.11 14.07
N ASP A 76 -4.16 1.98 14.28
CA ASP A 76 -4.39 2.67 15.53
C ASP A 76 -4.76 1.66 16.64
N GLU A 77 -5.21 0.43 16.28
CA GLU A 77 -5.39 -0.72 17.18
C GLU A 77 -4.47 -1.91 16.83
N HIS A 78 -3.55 -2.23 17.76
CA HIS A 78 -2.51 -3.27 17.61
C HIS A 78 -3.03 -4.68 17.25
N GLU A 79 -4.28 -5.02 17.59
CA GLU A 79 -4.85 -6.36 17.35
C GLU A 79 -5.27 -6.58 15.89
N GLU A 80 -5.70 -5.53 15.18
CA GLU A 80 -6.08 -5.66 13.77
C GLU A 80 -4.85 -5.64 12.86
N TYR A 81 -3.74 -5.03 13.33
CA TYR A 81 -2.41 -5.04 12.71
C TYR A 81 -1.94 -6.45 12.32
N ASP A 82 -1.93 -7.36 13.29
CA ASP A 82 -1.38 -8.71 13.11
C ASP A 82 -2.20 -9.54 12.12
N ARG A 83 -3.52 -9.29 12.02
CA ARG A 83 -4.40 -10.00 11.09
C ARG A 83 -4.27 -9.47 9.67
N GLY A 84 -4.35 -8.15 9.48
CA GLY A 84 -4.23 -7.54 8.17
C GLY A 84 -2.84 -7.78 7.53
N TYR A 85 -1.78 -7.61 8.31
CA TYR A 85 -0.39 -7.79 7.87
C TYR A 85 -0.12 -9.18 7.28
N SER A 86 -0.66 -10.23 7.92
CA SER A 86 -0.46 -11.62 7.50
C SER A 86 -1.10 -11.92 6.14
N ASP A 87 -2.25 -11.31 5.87
CA ASP A 87 -3.03 -11.54 4.66
C ASP A 87 -2.50 -10.70 3.48
N GLY A 88 -2.24 -9.39 3.69
CA GLY A 88 -1.70 -8.50 2.66
C GLY A 88 -0.31 -8.90 2.17
N ARG A 89 0.58 -9.36 3.07
CA ARG A 89 1.91 -9.85 2.72
C ARG A 89 1.85 -11.11 1.87
N LYS A 90 0.93 -12.04 2.16
CA LYS A 90 0.78 -13.28 1.37
C LYS A 90 0.27 -12.99 -0.04
N ASP A 91 -0.70 -12.11 -0.18
CA ASP A 91 -1.28 -11.76 -1.48
C ASP A 91 -0.29 -10.99 -2.35
N LEU A 92 0.45 -10.03 -1.78
CA LEU A 92 1.53 -9.35 -2.51
C LEU A 92 2.59 -10.35 -3.01
N LEU A 93 3.08 -11.24 -2.13
CA LEU A 93 4.08 -12.24 -2.52
C LEU A 93 3.57 -13.17 -3.62
N LYS A 94 2.29 -13.56 -3.58
CA LYS A 94 1.66 -14.40 -4.59
C LYS A 94 1.51 -13.68 -5.93
N GLU A 95 1.10 -12.42 -5.95
CA GLU A 95 1.03 -11.62 -7.18
C GLU A 95 2.40 -11.40 -7.81
N LEU A 96 3.41 -11.09 -7.00
CA LEU A 96 4.77 -10.90 -7.49
C LEU A 96 5.36 -12.20 -8.06
N TYR A 97 5.16 -13.31 -7.37
CA TYR A 97 5.57 -14.63 -7.86
C TYR A 97 4.88 -14.96 -9.19
N ASN A 98 3.57 -14.77 -9.30
CA ASN A 98 2.84 -15.02 -10.55
C ASN A 98 3.28 -14.11 -11.70
N LYS A 99 3.70 -12.87 -11.42
CA LYS A 99 4.23 -11.94 -12.43
C LYS A 99 5.65 -12.31 -12.88
N GLU A 100 6.49 -12.85 -12.00
CA GLU A 100 7.82 -13.32 -12.38
C GLU A 100 7.77 -14.64 -13.14
N VAL A 101 6.97 -15.61 -12.70
CA VAL A 101 6.84 -16.92 -13.36
C VAL A 101 6.27 -16.79 -14.78
N ASN A 102 5.31 -15.87 -15.00
CA ASN A 102 4.75 -15.61 -16.33
C ASN A 102 5.65 -14.78 -17.26
N LYS A 103 6.83 -14.34 -16.82
CA LYS A 103 7.82 -13.69 -17.71
C LYS A 103 8.82 -14.66 -18.35
N ILE A 104 8.83 -15.92 -17.92
CA ILE A 104 9.78 -16.95 -18.39
C ILE A 104 9.09 -17.96 -19.34
N GLY A 105 7.81 -17.76 -19.67
CA GLY A 105 7.04 -18.55 -20.63
C GLY A 105 6.91 -17.86 -21.98
#